data_AF-A0A7L5Y7E7-F1
#
_entry.id   AF-A0A7L5Y7E7-F1
#
_cell.length_a   1.000
_cell.length_b   1.000
_cell.length_c   1.000
_cell.angle_alpha   90.00
_cell.angle_beta   90.00
_cell.angle_gamma   90.00
#
_symmetry.space_group_name_H-M   'P 1'
#
loop_
_entity.id
_entity.type
_entity.pdbx_description
1 polymer ?
#
loop_
_entity_poly.entity_id
_entity_poly.type
_entity_poly.pdbx_seq_one_letter_code
_entity_poly.pdbx_strand_id
1 'polypeptide(L)'
;MRRCSSLRARARGVVAPCLTPRSRHRRAHPTAVSRLNAVDADADPDRHLIEARVDGAPVFSGHFLQAWRDRVRLPDGQLTQREYLVHPGAVMVVPLLEGADGRLRVVLERQYRYPVGQVLIEFPAGKLDPGEPVLTCAQRELREETGYSAREWARAGCIHPVVSYSTEVIELWFARGLTPGARALDDGEFLDVFTATPDEVLAWCRDGRITDAKTVAGAFWLQNVLRGDWPLQWQEVVAETGAPGDVAKSAAPPEGAA
;
A
#
# COMPACT_ATOMS: atom_id res chain seq x y z
N MET A 1 64.04 -1.63 -26.35
CA MET A 1 65.41 -1.23 -25.98
C MET A 1 65.36 -0.28 -24.79
N ARG A 2 66.23 -0.49 -23.78
CA ARG A 2 66.49 0.32 -22.55
C ARG A 2 65.36 0.24 -21.49
N ARG A 3 65.47 -0.50 -20.36
CA ARG A 3 66.34 -0.37 -19.13
C ARG A 3 66.21 1.04 -18.51
N CYS A 4 66.07 1.29 -17.21
CA CYS A 4 66.39 0.55 -15.97
C CYS A 4 65.91 1.35 -14.73
N SER A 5 65.60 0.66 -13.61
CA SER A 5 65.92 0.97 -12.17
C SER A 5 65.57 2.35 -11.55
N SER A 6 65.19 2.55 -10.29
CA SER A 6 65.65 2.03 -8.97
C SER A 6 64.70 2.56 -7.86
N LEU A 7 64.15 1.75 -6.94
CA LEU A 7 64.59 1.44 -5.55
C LEU A 7 64.49 2.55 -4.45
N ARG A 8 63.72 2.19 -3.38
CA ARG A 8 63.90 2.43 -1.90
C ARG A 8 63.66 3.87 -1.36
N ALA A 9 63.20 4.13 -0.11
CA ALA A 9 62.67 3.36 1.03
C ALA A 9 62.04 4.32 2.09
N ARG A 10 61.07 3.78 2.85
CA ARG A 10 60.64 4.01 4.27
C ARG A 10 60.81 5.39 4.95
N ALA A 11 59.73 5.85 5.61
CA ALA A 11 59.71 6.11 7.06
C ALA A 11 58.29 6.15 7.67
N ARG A 12 58.20 5.67 8.92
CA ARG A 12 57.02 5.47 9.78
C ARG A 12 56.37 6.79 10.25
N GLY A 13 55.05 6.77 10.43
CA GLY A 13 54.32 7.69 11.30
C GLY A 13 53.10 6.97 11.90
N VAL A 14 53.13 6.75 13.20
CA VAL A 14 52.06 6.13 14.01
C VAL A 14 51.08 7.23 14.40
N VAL A 15 49.78 7.04 14.15
CA VAL A 15 48.71 7.77 14.84
C VAL A 15 47.60 6.78 15.21
N ALA A 16 47.17 6.87 16.47
CA ALA A 16 46.27 6.00 17.20
C ALA A 16 44.81 6.03 16.67
N PRO A 17 43.95 5.06 17.06
CA PRO A 17 42.65 4.84 16.46
C PRO A 17 41.60 5.81 17.04
N CYS A 18 40.90 6.52 16.16
CA CYS A 18 39.76 7.32 16.56
C CYS A 18 38.52 6.45 16.69
N LEU A 19 37.89 6.56 17.86
CA LEU A 19 36.71 5.86 18.30
C LEU A 19 35.49 6.19 17.42
N THR A 20 34.66 5.17 17.27
CA THR A 20 33.33 5.07 16.65
C THR A 20 32.45 6.32 16.63
N PRO A 21 31.49 6.36 15.68
CA PRO A 21 30.09 6.60 16.01
C PRO A 21 29.27 5.32 15.79
N ARG A 22 28.87 4.70 16.90
CA ARG A 22 27.70 3.81 16.93
C ARG A 22 26.47 4.70 16.84
N SER A 23 25.75 4.63 15.72
CA SER A 23 24.28 4.66 15.70
C SER A 23 23.77 4.28 14.31
N ARG A 24 23.98 3.01 13.92
CA ARG A 24 23.07 2.42 12.95
C ARG A 24 21.71 2.36 13.63
N HIS A 25 20.80 3.24 13.22
CA HIS A 25 19.38 3.06 13.44
C HIS A 25 19.04 1.62 13.05
N ARG A 26 18.90 0.73 14.04
CA ARG A 26 18.21 -0.54 13.84
C ARG A 26 16.80 -0.11 13.47
N ARG A 27 16.45 -0.11 12.19
CA ARG A 27 15.06 -0.01 11.77
C ARG A 27 14.31 -1.10 12.55
N ALA A 28 13.33 -0.68 13.32
CA ALA A 28 12.52 -1.59 14.12
C ALA A 28 11.94 -2.66 13.18
N HIS A 29 11.96 -3.91 13.64
CA HIS A 29 11.34 -5.00 12.90
C HIS A 29 9.84 -4.70 12.76
N PRO A 30 9.27 -4.74 11.56
CA PRO A 30 7.83 -4.61 11.40
C PRO A 30 7.20 -5.85 12.02
N THR A 31 6.54 -5.69 13.17
CA THR A 31 5.74 -6.75 13.78
C THR A 31 4.41 -6.82 13.04
N ALA A 32 4.39 -7.48 11.87
CA ALA A 32 3.14 -7.84 11.19
C ALA A 32 2.57 -9.19 11.66
N VAL A 33 3.12 -9.76 12.73
CA VAL A 33 2.58 -10.96 13.40
C VAL A 33 2.58 -10.72 14.91
N SER A 34 1.71 -9.85 15.40
CA SER A 34 1.39 -9.73 16.83
C SER A 34 0.12 -8.90 17.01
N ARG A 35 -1.04 -9.50 16.71
CA ARG A 35 -2.35 -9.10 17.26
C ARG A 35 -3.41 -10.16 16.94
N LEU A 36 -3.12 -11.41 17.32
CA LEU A 36 -4.16 -12.34 17.72
C LEU A 36 -3.82 -12.79 19.14
N ASN A 37 -4.87 -12.89 19.93
CA ASN A 37 -4.89 -12.89 21.38
C ASN A 37 -3.87 -13.83 22.04
N ALA A 38 -3.44 -13.49 23.25
CA ALA A 38 -2.87 -14.46 24.19
C ALA A 38 -3.97 -15.46 24.57
N VAL A 39 -4.28 -16.37 23.66
CA VAL A 39 -5.04 -17.59 23.93
C VAL A 39 -4.05 -18.55 24.58
N ASP A 40 -4.46 -19.28 25.61
CA ASP A 40 -3.65 -20.38 26.16
C ASP A 40 -3.10 -21.23 25.01
N ALA A 41 -1.78 -21.23 24.84
CA ALA A 41 -1.12 -21.84 23.68
C ALA A 41 -1.41 -23.34 23.53
N ASP A 42 -1.84 -23.99 24.62
CA ASP A 42 -2.27 -25.39 24.61
C ASP A 42 -3.69 -25.62 24.07
N ALA A 43 -4.53 -24.58 24.02
CA ALA A 43 -5.93 -24.65 23.61
C ALA A 43 -6.19 -24.20 22.15
N ASP A 44 -5.17 -23.73 21.43
CA ASP A 44 -5.31 -23.32 20.02
C ASP A 44 -5.44 -24.56 19.11
N PRO A 45 -6.59 -24.78 18.44
CA PRO A 45 -6.78 -25.92 17.54
C PRO A 45 -5.78 -25.92 16.38
N ASP A 46 -5.27 -24.76 15.98
CA ASP A 46 -4.39 -24.59 14.84
C ASP A 46 -2.90 -24.67 15.19
N ARG A 47 -2.54 -24.94 16.47
CA ARG A 47 -1.14 -25.03 16.92
C ARG A 47 -0.24 -25.90 16.06
N HIS A 48 -0.81 -26.96 15.48
CA HIS A 48 -0.10 -27.91 14.62
C HIS A 48 0.29 -27.34 13.25
N LEU A 49 -0.16 -26.12 12.94
CA LEU A 49 0.12 -25.37 11.71
C LEU A 49 0.99 -24.13 11.98
N ILE A 50 1.14 -23.70 13.23
CA ILE A 50 1.77 -22.43 13.59
C ILE A 50 3.28 -22.55 13.63
N GLU A 51 3.96 -21.69 12.87
CA GLU A 51 5.41 -21.53 12.90
C GLU A 51 5.81 -20.45 13.93
N ALA A 52 6.88 -20.69 14.69
CA ALA A 52 7.41 -19.72 15.64
C ALA A 52 8.68 -19.05 15.09
N ARG A 53 8.67 -17.72 14.99
CA ARG A 53 9.86 -16.95 14.62
C ARG A 53 10.95 -17.10 15.68
N VAL A 54 12.17 -17.42 15.26
CA VAL A 54 13.35 -17.53 16.13
C VAL A 54 14.15 -16.24 16.08
N ASP A 55 14.58 -15.82 14.89
CA ASP A 55 15.24 -14.54 14.62
C ASP A 55 15.13 -14.19 13.13
N GLY A 56 15.73 -13.07 12.73
CA GLY A 56 15.77 -12.66 11.33
C GLY A 56 16.38 -11.28 11.10
N ALA A 57 16.56 -10.96 9.81
CA ALA A 57 17.24 -9.74 9.36
C ALA A 57 16.75 -9.30 7.97
N PRO A 58 16.87 -8.00 7.63
CA PRO A 58 16.62 -7.54 6.27
C PRO A 58 17.65 -8.14 5.31
N VAL A 59 17.18 -8.62 4.15
CA VAL A 59 18.03 -9.11 3.05
C VAL A 59 18.10 -8.11 1.89
N PHE A 60 17.11 -7.23 1.76
CA PHE A 60 17.10 -6.14 0.79
C PHE A 60 16.33 -4.93 1.34
N SER A 61 16.82 -3.73 1.06
CA SER A 61 16.17 -2.46 1.45
C SER A 61 16.31 -1.47 0.31
N GLY A 62 15.37 -1.50 -0.63
CA GLY A 62 15.25 -0.54 -1.71
C GLY A 62 14.42 0.69 -1.32
N HIS A 63 14.17 1.55 -2.31
CA HIS A 63 13.27 2.69 -2.16
C HIS A 63 11.81 2.25 -1.97
N PHE A 64 11.37 1.26 -2.75
CA PHE A 64 10.00 0.74 -2.74
C PHE A 64 9.86 -0.62 -2.03
N LEU A 65 10.75 -1.57 -2.32
CA LEU A 65 10.69 -2.92 -1.76
C LEU A 65 11.59 -3.06 -0.53
N GLN A 66 11.06 -3.70 0.51
CA GLN A 66 11.81 -4.14 1.69
C GLN A 66 11.64 -5.64 1.83
N ALA A 67 12.73 -6.40 1.84
CA ALA A 67 12.71 -7.86 1.96
C ALA A 67 13.43 -8.32 3.22
N TRP A 68 12.86 -9.31 3.89
CA TRP A 68 13.33 -9.90 5.14
C TRP A 68 13.55 -11.39 4.99
N ARG A 69 14.45 -11.92 5.81
CA ARG A 69 14.63 -13.36 6.01
C ARG A 69 14.57 -13.70 7.49
N ASP A 70 13.60 -14.52 7.85
CA ASP A 70 13.43 -15.06 9.19
C ASP A 70 13.87 -16.52 9.24
N ARG A 71 14.46 -16.91 10.37
CA ARG A 71 14.58 -18.32 10.76
C ARG A 71 13.37 -18.66 11.63
N VAL A 72 12.65 -19.70 11.22
CA VAL A 72 11.41 -20.13 11.88
C VAL A 72 11.54 -21.57 12.37
N ARG A 73 10.84 -21.88 13.46
CA ARG A 73 10.63 -23.23 13.97
C ARG A 73 9.27 -23.72 13.50
N LEU A 74 9.27 -24.83 12.78
CA LEU A 74 8.08 -25.52 12.29
C LEU A 74 7.35 -26.25 13.43
N PRO A 75 6.08 -26.65 13.23
CA PRO A 75 5.33 -27.42 14.21
C PRO A 75 5.98 -28.75 14.63
N ASP A 76 6.79 -29.36 13.75
CA ASP A 76 7.56 -30.58 14.03
C ASP A 76 8.90 -30.32 14.75
N GLY A 77 9.18 -29.05 15.08
CA GLY A 77 10.40 -28.61 15.75
C GLY A 77 11.58 -28.32 14.82
N GLN A 78 11.49 -28.64 13.52
CA GLN A 78 12.57 -28.36 12.57
C GLN A 78 12.75 -26.85 12.35
N LEU A 79 13.96 -26.45 12.00
CA LEU A 79 14.29 -25.06 11.65
C LEU A 79 14.38 -24.89 10.14
N THR A 80 13.77 -23.83 9.62
CA THR A 80 13.86 -23.46 8.20
C THR A 80 13.86 -21.94 8.04
N GLN A 81 13.92 -21.45 6.80
CA GLN A 81 13.93 -20.04 6.45
C GLN A 81 12.62 -19.62 5.76
N ARG A 82 12.22 -18.37 5.99
CA ARG A 82 11.14 -17.68 5.27
C ARG A 82 11.69 -16.37 4.74
N GLU A 83 11.51 -16.12 3.45
CA GLU A 83 11.84 -14.85 2.80
C GLU A 83 10.55 -14.18 2.36
N TYR A 84 10.39 -12.90 2.71
CA TYR A 84 9.15 -12.17 2.43
C TYR A 84 9.39 -10.67 2.30
N LEU A 85 8.46 -10.01 1.61
CA LEU A 85 8.37 -8.56 1.47
C LEU A 85 7.54 -7.98 2.61
N VAL A 86 8.02 -6.85 3.14
CA VAL A 86 7.24 -6.04 4.07
C VAL A 86 6.55 -4.94 3.27
N HIS A 87 5.22 -4.92 3.38
CA HIS A 87 4.36 -3.95 2.73
C HIS A 87 3.59 -3.14 3.80
N PRO A 88 3.41 -1.81 3.61
CA PRO A 88 2.67 -0.97 4.58
C PRO A 88 1.17 -1.30 4.67
N GLY A 89 0.66 -2.09 3.72
CA GLY A 89 -0.77 -2.26 3.50
C GLY A 89 -1.30 -1.25 2.48
N ALA A 90 -2.55 -1.46 2.06
CA ALA A 90 -3.20 -0.65 1.04
C ALA A 90 -4.72 -0.67 1.22
N VAL A 91 -5.39 0.14 0.41
CA VAL A 91 -6.84 0.16 0.27
C VAL A 91 -7.20 -0.03 -1.20
N MET A 92 -8.42 -0.49 -1.45
CA MET A 92 -9.04 -0.47 -2.76
C MET A 92 -10.49 -0.04 -2.59
N VAL A 93 -10.96 0.87 -3.44
CA VAL A 93 -12.31 1.44 -3.37
C VAL A 93 -13.15 0.97 -4.54
N VAL A 94 -14.36 0.48 -4.28
CA VAL A 94 -15.42 0.20 -5.27
C VAL A 94 -16.37 1.41 -5.28
N PRO A 95 -16.22 2.35 -6.22
CA PRO A 95 -17.00 3.58 -6.22
C PRO A 95 -18.29 3.36 -7.00
N LEU A 96 -19.43 3.47 -6.33
CA LEU A 96 -20.76 3.29 -6.90
C LEU A 96 -21.25 4.63 -7.47
N LEU A 97 -21.36 4.70 -8.79
CA LEU A 97 -21.81 5.88 -9.51
C LEU A 97 -23.23 5.67 -10.06
N GLU A 98 -24.14 6.58 -9.74
CA GLU A 98 -25.44 6.63 -10.40
C GLU A 98 -25.29 7.34 -11.75
N GLY A 99 -25.55 6.61 -12.83
CA GLY A 99 -25.51 7.16 -14.19
C GLY A 99 -26.63 8.17 -14.43
N ALA A 100 -26.43 9.07 -15.40
CA ALA A 100 -27.47 10.02 -15.81
C ALA A 100 -28.75 9.35 -16.35
N ASP A 101 -28.63 8.08 -16.76
CA ASP A 101 -29.72 7.20 -17.17
C ASP A 101 -30.38 6.43 -16.00
N GLY A 102 -29.98 6.73 -14.76
CA GLY A 102 -30.43 6.05 -13.54
C GLY A 102 -29.84 4.66 -13.34
N ARG A 103 -28.88 4.23 -14.18
CA ARG A 103 -28.27 2.92 -14.05
C ARG A 103 -27.02 2.98 -13.19
N LEU A 104 -26.85 1.97 -12.34
CA LEU A 104 -25.64 1.83 -11.55
C LEU A 104 -24.43 1.55 -12.46
N ARG A 105 -23.37 2.32 -12.24
CA ARG A 105 -22.04 2.11 -12.80
C ARG A 105 -21.02 2.08 -11.66
N VAL A 106 -19.82 1.65 -11.99
CA VAL A 106 -18.66 1.77 -11.12
C VAL A 106 -17.56 2.57 -11.79
N VAL A 107 -16.78 3.30 -11.00
CA VAL A 107 -15.60 4.02 -11.47
C VAL A 107 -14.39 3.08 -11.41
N LEU A 108 -13.64 3.03 -12.50
CA LEU A 108 -12.46 2.21 -12.68
C LEU A 108 -11.36 3.05 -13.30
N GLU A 109 -10.15 2.51 -13.24
CA GLU A 109 -9.00 3.04 -13.92
C GLU A 109 -8.28 2.01 -14.78
N ARG A 110 -7.42 2.51 -15.66
CA ARG A 110 -6.46 1.69 -16.40
C ARG A 110 -5.07 2.27 -16.26
N GLN A 111 -4.16 1.46 -15.72
CA GLN A 111 -2.79 1.85 -15.43
C GLN A 111 -1.81 0.79 -15.96
N TYR A 112 -0.65 1.23 -16.46
CA TYR A 112 0.42 0.33 -16.86
C TYR A 112 1.19 -0.18 -15.66
N ARG A 113 1.18 -1.49 -15.42
CA ARG A 113 1.96 -2.14 -14.37
C ARG A 113 3.23 -2.74 -14.98
N TYR A 114 4.34 -2.01 -14.87
CA TYR A 114 5.64 -2.41 -15.44
C TYR A 114 6.07 -3.86 -15.10
N PRO A 115 5.93 -4.36 -13.84
CA PRO A 115 6.30 -5.74 -13.51
C PRO A 115 5.53 -6.81 -14.28
N VAL A 116 4.30 -6.52 -14.73
CA VAL A 116 3.44 -7.41 -15.51
C VAL A 116 3.54 -7.10 -17.01
N GLY A 117 4.02 -5.92 -17.38
CA GLY A 117 4.20 -5.49 -18.76
C GLY A 117 2.88 -5.18 -19.48
N GLN A 118 1.83 -4.82 -18.74
CA GLN A 118 0.47 -4.67 -19.27
C GLN A 118 -0.25 -3.46 -18.69
N VAL A 119 -1.20 -2.91 -19.45
CA VAL A 119 -2.20 -1.99 -18.93
C VAL A 119 -3.34 -2.81 -18.34
N LEU A 120 -3.51 -2.74 -17.02
CA LEU A 120 -4.56 -3.46 -16.30
C LEU A 120 -5.77 -2.57 -16.08
N ILE A 121 -6.94 -3.19 -15.94
CA ILE A 121 -8.16 -2.53 -15.45
C ILE A 121 -8.21 -2.75 -13.96
N GLU A 122 -8.33 -1.67 -13.20
CA GLU A 122 -8.25 -1.69 -11.74
C GLU A 122 -9.36 -0.84 -11.11
N PHE A 123 -9.80 -1.23 -9.92
CA PHE A 123 -10.45 -0.28 -9.00
C PHE A 123 -9.39 0.66 -8.40
N PRO A 124 -9.72 1.93 -8.11
CA PRO A 124 -8.79 2.87 -7.51
C PRO A 124 -8.28 2.35 -6.17
N ALA A 125 -6.97 2.46 -5.95
CA ALA A 125 -6.28 1.79 -4.87
C ALA A 125 -4.87 2.35 -4.65
N GLY A 126 -4.53 2.61 -3.40
CA GLY A 126 -3.17 3.00 -3.05
C GLY A 126 -2.76 2.59 -1.65
N LYS A 127 -1.54 3.00 -1.28
CA LYS A 127 -0.85 2.50 -0.10
C LYS A 127 -1.17 3.34 1.11
N LEU A 128 -1.15 2.70 2.27
CA LEU A 128 -1.24 3.41 3.54
C LEU A 128 0.04 4.21 3.77
N ASP A 129 -0.12 5.50 4.09
CA ASP A 129 0.96 6.29 4.65
C ASP A 129 1.21 5.91 6.12
N PRO A 130 2.44 6.10 6.64
CA PRO A 130 2.76 5.78 8.02
C PRO A 130 1.84 6.47 9.04
N GLY A 131 1.01 5.69 9.73
CA GLY A 131 0.08 6.18 10.75
C GLY A 131 -1.22 6.77 10.21
N GLU A 132 -1.45 6.72 8.89
CA GLU A 132 -2.67 7.19 8.25
C GLU A 132 -3.86 6.29 8.62
N PRO A 133 -5.02 6.85 9.02
CA PRO A 133 -6.25 6.08 9.15
C PRO A 133 -6.67 5.46 7.81
N VAL A 134 -7.07 4.19 7.83
CA VAL A 134 -7.35 3.44 6.58
C VAL A 134 -8.45 4.08 5.73
N LEU A 135 -9.51 4.61 6.36
CA LEU A 135 -10.57 5.32 5.63
C LEU A 135 -10.06 6.62 4.99
N THR A 136 -9.17 7.34 5.67
CA THR A 136 -8.57 8.57 5.13
C THR A 136 -7.74 8.26 3.89
N CYS A 137 -6.96 7.17 3.91
CA CYS A 137 -6.26 6.67 2.72
C CYS A 137 -7.25 6.37 1.58
N ALA A 138 -8.32 5.62 1.84
CA ALA A 138 -9.32 5.29 0.81
C ALA A 138 -9.96 6.54 0.18
N GLN A 139 -10.23 7.57 0.98
CA GLN A 139 -10.76 8.85 0.50
C GLN A 139 -9.75 9.62 -0.34
N ARG A 140 -8.49 9.66 0.11
CA ARG A 140 -7.39 10.32 -0.57
C ARG A 140 -7.14 9.71 -1.94
N GLU A 141 -6.95 8.39 -2.00
CA GLU A 141 -6.67 7.65 -3.23
C GLU A 141 -7.82 7.77 -4.24
N LEU A 142 -9.07 7.63 -3.81
CA LEU A 142 -10.23 7.83 -4.69
C LEU A 142 -10.19 9.21 -5.36
N ARG A 143 -9.88 10.25 -4.58
CA ARG A 143 -9.83 11.64 -5.08
C ARG A 143 -8.64 11.86 -6.02
N GLU A 144 -7.45 11.40 -5.64
CA GLU A 144 -6.21 11.64 -6.38
C GLU A 144 -6.24 10.94 -7.73
N GLU A 145 -6.57 9.66 -7.74
CA GLU A 145 -6.59 8.83 -8.94
C GLU A 145 -7.78 9.17 -9.85
N THR A 146 -8.99 9.33 -9.30
CA THR A 146 -10.22 9.43 -10.10
C THR A 146 -10.85 10.82 -10.15
N GLY A 147 -10.52 11.69 -9.20
CA GLY A 147 -11.13 13.01 -9.04
C GLY A 147 -12.48 12.96 -8.31
N TYR A 148 -13.00 11.78 -7.99
CA TYR A 148 -14.25 11.66 -7.25
C TYR A 148 -14.04 11.80 -5.75
N SER A 149 -14.99 12.45 -5.10
CA SER A 149 -15.21 12.37 -3.66
C SER A 149 -16.52 11.64 -3.39
N ALA A 150 -16.71 11.12 -2.18
CA ALA A 150 -17.91 10.36 -1.82
C ALA A 150 -18.44 10.77 -0.45
N ARG A 151 -19.76 10.87 -0.32
CA ARG A 151 -20.45 11.21 0.94
C ARG A 151 -20.52 10.04 1.90
N GLU A 152 -20.68 8.83 1.38
CA GLU A 152 -20.96 7.63 2.17
C GLU A 152 -19.95 6.53 1.87
N TRP A 153 -19.45 5.89 2.92
CA TRP A 153 -18.41 4.86 2.85
C TRP A 153 -18.84 3.63 3.63
N ALA A 154 -18.42 2.46 3.18
CA ALA A 154 -18.61 1.22 3.91
C ALA A 154 -17.38 0.33 3.77
N ARG A 155 -16.91 -0.23 4.88
CA ARG A 155 -15.86 -1.25 4.86
C ARG A 155 -16.50 -2.59 4.51
N ALA A 156 -15.93 -3.28 3.53
CA ALA A 156 -16.37 -4.62 3.15
C ALA A 156 -15.56 -5.69 3.89
N GLY A 157 -14.26 -5.76 3.61
CA GLY A 157 -13.37 -6.77 4.16
C GLY A 157 -11.92 -6.48 3.81
N CYS A 158 -11.05 -7.48 3.93
CA CYS A 158 -9.67 -7.37 3.50
C CYS A 158 -9.23 -8.61 2.72
N ILE A 159 -8.16 -8.46 1.94
CA ILE A 159 -7.50 -9.54 1.22
C ILE A 159 -5.99 -9.51 1.47
N HIS A 160 -5.37 -10.68 1.39
CA HIS A 160 -3.92 -10.83 1.34
C HIS A 160 -3.57 -11.27 -0.09
N PRO A 161 -3.16 -10.36 -0.98
CA PRO A 161 -2.96 -10.70 -2.39
C PRO A 161 -1.81 -11.70 -2.59
N VAL A 162 -0.85 -11.75 -1.67
CA VAL A 162 0.35 -12.60 -1.77
C VAL A 162 0.72 -13.18 -0.40
N VAL A 163 0.00 -14.23 0.02
CA VAL A 163 0.14 -14.83 1.37
C VAL A 163 1.49 -15.53 1.63
N SER A 164 2.18 -15.97 0.57
CA SER A 164 3.38 -16.80 0.71
C SER A 164 4.65 -16.01 0.97
N TYR A 165 4.70 -14.74 0.57
CA TYR A 165 5.92 -13.93 0.68
C TYR A 165 5.66 -12.41 0.78
N SER A 166 4.47 -11.95 1.16
CA SER A 166 4.22 -10.53 1.42
C SER A 166 3.38 -10.35 2.69
N THR A 167 3.69 -9.32 3.46
CA THR A 167 2.83 -8.89 4.59
C THR A 167 1.68 -7.98 4.13
N GLU A 168 1.48 -7.82 2.83
CA GLU A 168 0.46 -6.93 2.27
C GLU A 168 -0.95 -7.36 2.67
N VAL A 169 -1.71 -6.39 3.16
CA VAL A 169 -3.14 -6.47 3.38
C VAL A 169 -3.78 -5.32 2.62
N ILE A 170 -4.83 -5.60 1.86
CA ILE A 170 -5.62 -4.59 1.17
C ILE A 170 -7.01 -4.55 1.79
N GLU A 171 -7.42 -3.41 2.36
CA GLU A 171 -8.79 -3.20 2.81
C GLU A 171 -9.69 -2.77 1.67
N LEU A 172 -10.83 -3.45 1.51
CA LEU A 172 -11.81 -3.17 0.47
C LEU A 172 -12.89 -2.25 1.03
N TRP A 173 -13.10 -1.14 0.34
CA TRP A 173 -14.08 -0.11 0.68
C TRP A 173 -15.09 0.07 -0.44
N PHE A 174 -16.32 0.39 -0.09
CA PHE A 174 -17.33 0.87 -1.01
C PHE A 174 -17.58 2.35 -0.74
N ALA A 175 -17.81 3.10 -1.81
CA ALA A 175 -18.09 4.53 -1.75
C ALA A 175 -19.33 4.85 -2.58
N ARG A 176 -20.23 5.71 -2.08
CA ARG A 176 -21.42 6.18 -2.82
C ARG A 176 -21.74 7.64 -2.54
N GLY A 177 -22.66 8.20 -3.34
CA GLY A 177 -22.91 9.64 -3.34
C GLY A 177 -21.71 10.39 -3.91
N LEU A 178 -21.25 9.94 -5.08
CA LEU A 178 -20.03 10.44 -5.70
C LEU A 178 -20.23 11.85 -6.28
N THR A 179 -19.25 12.72 -6.04
CA THR A 179 -19.18 14.06 -6.64
C THR A 179 -17.88 14.19 -7.43
N PRO A 180 -17.93 14.52 -8.73
CA PRO A 180 -16.74 14.71 -9.54
C PRO A 180 -15.99 15.99 -9.13
N GLY A 181 -14.67 15.95 -9.21
CA GLY A 181 -13.78 17.05 -8.91
C GLY A 181 -12.50 16.99 -9.74
N ALA A 182 -11.53 17.82 -9.38
CA ALA A 182 -10.21 17.79 -10.00
C ALA A 182 -9.40 16.58 -9.51
N ARG A 183 -8.70 15.93 -10.43
CA ARG A 183 -7.72 14.89 -10.14
C ARG A 183 -6.40 15.50 -9.68
N ALA A 184 -5.66 14.75 -8.87
CA ALA A 184 -4.35 15.14 -8.38
C ALA A 184 -3.46 13.90 -8.33
N LEU A 185 -2.95 13.49 -9.49
CA LEU A 185 -2.04 12.34 -9.60
C LEU A 185 -0.66 12.68 -9.03
N ASP A 186 0.00 11.67 -8.50
CA ASP A 186 1.40 11.78 -8.07
C ASP A 186 2.36 11.92 -9.26
N ASP A 187 3.53 12.51 -8.99
CA ASP A 187 4.59 12.65 -9.99
C ASP A 187 5.02 11.28 -10.55
N GLY A 188 4.83 11.09 -11.85
CA GLY A 188 5.16 9.83 -12.55
C GLY A 188 4.00 8.84 -12.65
N GLU A 189 2.82 9.20 -12.16
CA GLU A 189 1.61 8.40 -12.31
C GLU A 189 0.83 8.75 -13.59
N PHE A 190 0.45 7.72 -14.35
CA PHE A 190 -0.32 7.86 -15.59
C PHE A 190 -1.42 6.82 -15.63
N LEU A 191 -2.68 7.26 -15.61
CA LEU A 191 -3.86 6.39 -15.68
C LEU A 191 -5.08 7.09 -16.29
N ASP A 192 -5.89 6.28 -16.97
CA ASP A 192 -7.17 6.69 -17.55
C ASP A 192 -8.33 6.29 -16.64
N VAL A 193 -9.25 7.20 -16.37
CA VAL A 193 -10.45 6.95 -15.56
C VAL A 193 -11.65 6.73 -16.47
N PHE A 194 -12.43 5.70 -16.20
CA PHE A 194 -13.63 5.38 -16.96
C PHE A 194 -14.69 4.73 -16.08
N THR A 195 -15.88 4.50 -16.63
CA THR A 195 -16.97 3.84 -15.90
C THR A 195 -17.47 2.62 -16.64
N ALA A 196 -17.89 1.61 -15.89
CA ALA A 196 -18.46 0.38 -16.42
C ALA A 196 -19.69 -0.03 -15.62
N THR A 197 -20.57 -0.82 -16.23
CA THR A 197 -21.64 -1.49 -15.49
C THR A 197 -21.08 -2.66 -14.68
N PRO A 198 -21.71 -3.04 -13.56
CA PRO A 198 -21.32 -4.24 -12.81
C PRO A 198 -21.26 -5.50 -13.67
N ASP A 199 -22.18 -5.66 -14.62
CA ASP A 199 -22.21 -6.80 -15.54
C ASP A 199 -21.00 -6.84 -16.46
N GLU A 200 -20.55 -5.69 -16.98
CA GLU A 200 -19.32 -5.60 -17.77
C GLU A 200 -18.10 -6.01 -16.94
N VAL A 201 -17.99 -5.53 -15.69
CA VAL A 201 -16.87 -5.88 -14.80
C VAL A 201 -16.83 -7.38 -14.54
N LEU A 202 -17.98 -8.01 -14.25
CA LEU A 202 -18.08 -9.44 -14.02
C LEU A 202 -17.75 -10.24 -15.28
N ALA A 203 -18.22 -9.79 -16.45
CA ALA A 203 -17.86 -10.40 -17.72
C ALA A 203 -16.35 -10.30 -17.99
N TRP A 204 -15.73 -9.15 -17.72
CA TRP A 204 -14.28 -8.97 -17.89
C TRP A 204 -13.45 -9.81 -16.92
N CYS A 205 -13.92 -10.05 -15.69
CA CYS A 205 -13.31 -11.01 -14.78
C CYS A 205 -13.38 -12.44 -15.35
N ARG A 206 -14.58 -12.86 -15.79
CA ARG A 206 -14.80 -14.19 -16.38
C ARG A 206 -13.94 -14.43 -17.62
N ASP A 207 -13.86 -13.43 -18.48
CA ASP A 207 -13.19 -13.53 -19.79
C ASP A 207 -11.66 -13.27 -19.68
N GLY A 208 -11.13 -13.05 -18.46
CA GLY A 208 -9.70 -12.85 -18.21
C GLY A 208 -9.15 -11.49 -18.65
N ARG A 209 -10.01 -10.49 -18.84
CA ARG A 209 -9.63 -9.10 -19.14
C ARG A 209 -9.32 -8.29 -17.88
N ILE A 210 -9.93 -8.64 -16.75
CA ILE A 210 -9.52 -8.21 -15.42
C ILE A 210 -8.81 -9.38 -14.77
N THR A 211 -7.52 -9.22 -14.54
CA THR A 211 -6.66 -10.23 -13.88
C THR A 211 -6.00 -9.69 -12.61
N ASP A 212 -6.17 -8.41 -12.31
CA ASP A 212 -5.73 -7.82 -11.06
C ASP A 212 -6.52 -8.40 -9.88
N ALA A 213 -5.83 -9.06 -8.96
CA ALA A 213 -6.46 -9.88 -7.91
C ALA A 213 -7.36 -9.06 -6.98
N LYS A 214 -6.96 -7.83 -6.62
CA LYS A 214 -7.79 -6.94 -5.78
C LYS A 214 -9.06 -6.53 -6.52
N THR A 215 -8.96 -6.22 -7.81
CA THR A 215 -10.12 -5.86 -8.63
C THR A 215 -11.09 -7.04 -8.81
N VAL A 216 -10.57 -8.26 -9.01
CA VAL A 216 -11.40 -9.48 -9.04
C VAL A 216 -12.13 -9.69 -7.70
N ALA A 217 -11.41 -9.51 -6.57
CA ALA A 217 -12.03 -9.60 -5.24
C ALA A 217 -13.10 -8.51 -5.03
N GLY A 218 -12.85 -7.29 -5.48
CA GLY A 218 -13.81 -6.19 -5.49
C GLY A 218 -15.05 -6.50 -6.31
N ALA A 219 -14.90 -7.11 -7.49
CA ALA A 219 -16.01 -7.53 -8.34
C ALA A 219 -16.84 -8.65 -7.67
N PHE A 220 -16.20 -9.58 -6.97
CA PHE A 220 -16.90 -10.63 -6.21
C PHE A 220 -17.70 -10.04 -5.04
N TRP A 221 -17.12 -9.09 -4.31
CA TRP A 221 -17.86 -8.32 -3.29
C TRP A 221 -19.03 -7.57 -3.91
N LEU A 222 -18.80 -6.81 -4.99
CA LEU A 222 -19.82 -6.05 -5.70
C LEU A 222 -21.00 -6.95 -6.11
N GLN A 223 -20.73 -8.12 -6.66
CA GLN A 223 -21.77 -9.08 -7.05
C GLN A 223 -22.67 -9.46 -5.87
N ASN A 224 -22.10 -9.83 -4.72
CA ASN A 224 -22.88 -10.28 -3.56
C ASN A 224 -23.59 -9.11 -2.84
N VAL A 225 -22.98 -7.92 -2.82
CA VAL A 225 -23.60 -6.69 -2.33
C VAL A 225 -24.83 -6.35 -3.16
N LEU A 226 -24.74 -6.42 -4.50
CA LEU A 226 -25.86 -6.12 -5.39
C LEU A 226 -26.97 -7.17 -5.35
N ARG A 227 -26.65 -8.42 -5.02
CA ARG A 227 -27.65 -9.46 -4.74
C ARG A 227 -28.35 -9.27 -3.40
N GLY A 228 -27.77 -8.49 -2.49
CA GLY A 228 -28.25 -8.31 -1.12
C GLY A 228 -27.78 -9.39 -0.15
N ASP A 229 -26.93 -10.32 -0.60
CA ASP A 229 -26.41 -11.42 0.23
C ASP A 229 -25.43 -10.90 1.28
N TRP A 230 -24.64 -9.87 0.92
CA TRP A 230 -23.60 -9.29 1.78
C TRP A 230 -23.93 -7.82 2.10
N PRO A 231 -24.77 -7.55 3.11
CA PRO A 231 -25.13 -6.18 3.46
C PRO A 231 -23.91 -5.41 3.99
N LEU A 232 -23.79 -4.16 3.56
CA LEU A 232 -22.73 -3.24 4.00
C LEU A 232 -23.25 -2.30 5.09
N GLN A 233 -22.40 -2.00 6.07
CA GLN A 233 -22.65 -0.98 7.08
C GLN A 233 -22.10 0.37 6.58
N TRP A 234 -23.00 1.24 6.14
CA TRP A 234 -22.65 2.56 5.60
C TRP A 234 -22.49 3.59 6.71
N GLN A 235 -21.50 4.46 6.55
CA GLN A 235 -21.27 5.65 7.36
C GLN A 235 -21.16 6.89 6.47
N GLU A 236 -21.84 7.96 6.87
CA GLU A 236 -21.65 9.27 6.24
C GLU A 236 -20.38 9.93 6.78
N VAL A 237 -19.61 10.53 5.89
CA VAL A 237 -18.45 11.34 6.27
C VAL A 237 -18.73 12.77 5.84
N VAL A 238 -18.79 13.68 6.81
CA VAL A 238 -18.92 15.11 6.54
C VAL A 238 -17.58 15.58 5.99
N ALA A 239 -17.58 16.14 4.77
CA ALA A 239 -16.39 16.78 4.24
C ALA A 239 -15.94 17.87 5.22
N GLU A 240 -14.70 17.81 5.70
CA GLU A 240 -14.13 18.93 6.46
C GLU A 240 -14.17 20.17 5.56
N THR A 241 -15.11 21.06 5.82
CA THR A 241 -15.12 22.40 5.23
C THR A 241 -13.84 23.09 5.69
N GLY A 242 -12.88 23.25 4.78
CA GLY A 242 -11.61 23.90 5.07
C GLY A 242 -11.85 25.24 5.79
N ALA A 243 -11.22 25.39 6.95
CA ALA A 243 -11.12 26.69 7.60
C ALA A 243 -10.28 27.63 6.71
N PRO A 244 -10.65 28.92 6.56
CA PRO A 244 -9.82 29.87 5.82
C PRO A 244 -8.60 30.22 6.67
N GLY A 245 -7.48 29.56 6.40
CA GLY A 245 -6.17 29.91 6.91
C GLY A 245 -5.49 30.96 6.02
N ASP A 246 -6.02 32.17 5.98
CA ASP A 246 -5.27 33.34 5.52
C ASP A 246 -4.17 33.62 6.55
N VAL A 247 -2.96 33.16 6.28
CA VAL A 247 -1.75 33.76 6.85
C VAL A 247 -1.03 34.43 5.71
N ALA A 248 -1.35 35.71 5.53
CA ALA A 248 -0.59 36.63 4.71
C ALA A 248 0.90 36.51 5.07
N LYS A 249 1.72 36.09 4.10
CA LYS A 249 3.16 36.34 4.12
C LYS A 249 3.35 37.85 4.12
N SER A 250 3.61 38.39 5.31
CA SER A 250 4.19 39.71 5.50
C SER A 250 5.42 39.86 4.59
N ALA A 251 5.30 40.71 3.58
CA ALA A 251 6.42 41.18 2.79
C ALA A 251 7.11 42.31 3.58
N ALA A 252 8.40 42.13 3.85
CA ALA A 252 9.23 43.18 4.43
C ALA A 252 9.32 44.38 3.46
N PRO A 253 9.27 45.63 3.97
CA PRO A 253 9.42 46.82 3.13
C PRO A 253 10.87 47.01 2.67
N PRO A 254 11.11 47.61 1.49
CA PRO A 254 12.46 47.94 1.03
C PRO A 254 13.06 49.09 1.84
N GLU A 255 14.31 48.92 2.27
CA GLU A 255 15.13 50.00 2.84
C GLU A 255 15.31 51.12 1.82
N GLY A 256 14.99 52.34 2.25
CA GLY A 256 15.05 53.55 1.46
C GLY A 256 16.48 53.99 1.15
N ALA A 257 16.63 54.52 -0.06
CA ALA A 257 17.76 55.34 -0.47
C ALA A 257 17.70 56.72 0.21
N ALA A 258 18.80 57.09 0.85
CA ALA A 258 19.34 58.44 0.94
C ALA A 258 20.85 58.34 1.17
#